data_AF-X1LS69-F1
#
_entry.id   AF-X1LS69-F1
#
_cell.length_a   1.000
_cell.length_b   1.000
_cell.length_c   1.000
_cell.angle_alpha   90.00
_cell.angle_beta   90.00
_cell.angle_gamma   90.00
#
_symmetry.space_group_name_H-M   'P 1'
#
loop_
_entity.id
_entity.type
_entity.pdbx_description
1 polymer ?
#
loop_
_entity_poly.entity_id
_entity_poly.type
_entity_poly.pdbx_seq_one_letter_code
_entity_poly.pdbx_strand_id
1 'polypeptide(L)'
;GIKPTHPNTGYGYIQYDTNAKEENIYKVKTFTEKPNLEIAKSFLASGDFLWNAGIFVWKAKDVVDAFEKYQPEMFELFDGEKANFNTDAEKEAIDRIYPLCTNVSIDFAIMEKAENVYVIPSSFGWSDLGTWNSAYDNLEKDAMGNALATDNVIVIDAKECMVSAPADKLLLLQGLEDFIIVDTKDVLMICKKEKEQAIKEYVAEAKKQKGEKYI
;
A
#
# COMPACT_ATOMS: atom_id res chain seq x y z
N GLY A 1 -1.95 11.53 -8.71
CA GLY A 1 -1.04 10.46 -9.15
C GLY A 1 0.39 10.93 -9.01
N ILE A 2 1.30 10.06 -8.56
CA ILE A 2 2.70 10.42 -8.28
C ILE A 2 3.58 9.99 -9.45
N LYS A 3 4.57 10.81 -9.82
CA LYS A 3 5.53 10.44 -10.86
C LYS A 3 6.37 9.22 -10.39
N PRO A 4 6.35 8.09 -11.11
CA PRO A 4 7.15 6.92 -10.74
C PRO A 4 8.64 7.22 -10.85
N THR A 5 9.42 6.75 -9.86
CA THR A 5 10.89 6.84 -9.86
C THR A 5 11.57 5.50 -10.11
N HIS A 6 10.85 4.40 -9.94
CA HIS A 6 11.30 3.03 -10.15
C HIS A 6 10.11 2.11 -10.50
N PRO A 7 10.33 0.90 -11.03
CA PRO A 7 9.24 -0.04 -11.33
C PRO A 7 8.79 -0.77 -10.06
N ASN A 8 7.82 -0.20 -9.33
CA ASN A 8 7.29 -0.76 -8.09
C ASN A 8 6.13 -1.72 -8.39
N THR A 9 6.16 -2.96 -7.88
CA THR A 9 5.08 -3.94 -8.11
C THR A 9 3.98 -3.92 -7.04
N GLY A 10 4.16 -3.13 -5.98
CA GLY A 10 3.22 -3.00 -4.87
C GLY A 10 2.22 -1.84 -5.05
N TYR A 11 2.42 -0.98 -6.04
CA TYR A 11 1.56 0.19 -6.30
C TYR A 11 0.63 -0.04 -7.49
N GLY A 12 -0.51 0.65 -7.47
CA GLY A 12 -1.34 0.87 -8.64
C GLY A 12 -0.69 1.86 -9.61
N TYR A 13 -0.98 1.67 -10.89
CA TYR A 13 -0.52 2.53 -11.98
C TYR A 13 -1.71 3.12 -12.72
N ILE A 14 -1.62 4.42 -13.03
CA ILE A 14 -2.66 5.22 -13.68
C ILE A 14 -2.10 5.69 -15.01
N GLN A 15 -2.60 5.16 -16.12
CA GLN A 15 -2.33 5.74 -17.44
C GLN A 15 -3.24 6.92 -17.67
N TYR A 16 -2.71 8.02 -18.21
CA TYR A 16 -3.48 9.24 -18.42
C TYR A 16 -3.27 9.83 -19.81
N ASP A 17 -4.25 10.57 -20.29
CA ASP A 17 -4.15 11.25 -21.58
C ASP A 17 -3.34 12.54 -21.47
N THR A 18 -2.07 12.51 -21.85
CA THR A 18 -1.16 13.66 -21.83
C THR A 18 -1.59 14.83 -22.72
N ASN A 19 -2.55 14.62 -23.63
CA ASN A 19 -3.00 15.64 -24.58
C ASN A 19 -4.12 16.55 -24.02
N ALA A 20 -4.80 16.15 -22.96
CA ALA A 20 -5.87 16.93 -22.33
C ALA A 20 -5.27 17.98 -21.37
N LYS A 21 -5.01 19.19 -21.87
CA LYS A 21 -4.25 20.24 -21.15
C LYS A 21 -5.11 21.27 -20.41
N GLU A 22 -6.33 20.95 -19.99
CA GLU A 22 -7.06 21.87 -19.12
C GLU A 22 -6.60 21.67 -17.66
N GLU A 23 -5.99 22.71 -17.10
CA GLU A 23 -5.74 22.88 -15.66
C GLU A 23 -4.91 21.78 -14.93
N ASN A 24 -4.02 21.07 -15.63
CA ASN A 24 -3.25 19.93 -15.10
C ASN A 24 -4.13 18.77 -14.60
N ILE A 25 -5.36 18.67 -15.11
CA ILE A 25 -6.28 17.57 -14.84
C ILE A 25 -6.38 16.73 -16.11
N TYR A 26 -6.03 15.46 -16.02
CA TYR A 26 -5.98 14.58 -17.18
C TYR A 26 -6.97 13.44 -17.04
N LYS A 27 -7.64 13.09 -18.14
CA LYS A 27 -8.53 11.92 -18.16
C LYS A 27 -7.69 10.65 -18.01
N VAL A 28 -8.11 9.76 -17.11
CA VAL A 28 -7.50 8.44 -16.95
C VAL A 28 -7.93 7.55 -18.12
N LYS A 29 -6.96 6.88 -18.74
CA LYS A 29 -7.18 5.91 -19.82
C LYS A 29 -7.39 4.51 -19.28
N THR A 30 -6.51 4.11 -18.37
CA THR A 30 -6.61 2.83 -17.68
C THR A 30 -6.01 2.94 -16.29
N PHE A 31 -6.53 2.09 -15.41
CA PHE A 31 -5.99 1.85 -14.09
C PHE A 31 -5.50 0.40 -14.05
N THR A 32 -4.36 0.16 -13.40
CA THR A 32 -3.82 -1.19 -13.27
C THR A 32 -3.21 -1.35 -11.88
N GLU A 33 -3.82 -2.16 -11.05
CA GLU A 33 -3.33 -2.41 -9.69
C GLU A 33 -2.24 -3.49 -9.67
N LYS A 34 -1.08 -3.17 -9.06
CA LYS A 34 0.02 -4.12 -8.74
C LYS A 34 0.48 -4.98 -9.93
N PRO A 35 1.01 -4.35 -11.00
CA PRO A 35 1.54 -5.08 -12.15
C PRO A 35 2.76 -5.92 -11.76
N ASN A 36 3.07 -6.93 -12.57
CA ASN A 36 4.35 -7.63 -12.46
C ASN A 36 5.52 -6.70 -12.85
N LEU A 37 6.75 -7.10 -12.51
CA LEU A 37 7.94 -6.27 -12.70
C LEU A 37 8.20 -5.89 -14.17
N GLU A 38 7.91 -6.78 -15.12
CA GLU A 38 8.12 -6.49 -16.54
C GLU A 38 7.17 -5.40 -17.03
N ILE A 39 5.90 -5.47 -16.63
CA ILE A 39 4.89 -4.46 -16.93
C ILE A 39 5.22 -3.14 -16.21
N ALA A 40 5.64 -3.17 -14.94
CA ALA A 40 6.04 -1.96 -14.22
C ALA A 40 7.22 -1.24 -14.90
N LYS A 41 8.17 -1.98 -15.47
CA LYS A 41 9.27 -1.42 -16.27
C LYS A 41 8.79 -0.78 -17.56
N SER A 42 7.83 -1.39 -18.27
CA SER A 42 7.28 -0.80 -19.50
C SER A 42 6.49 0.48 -19.21
N PHE A 43 5.73 0.52 -18.11
CA PHE A 43 5.01 1.71 -17.64
C PHE A 43 5.96 2.87 -17.30
N LEU A 44 7.09 2.58 -16.64
CA LEU A 44 8.09 3.59 -16.35
C LEU A 44 8.75 4.12 -17.64
N ALA A 45 9.02 3.24 -18.60
CA ALA A 45 9.68 3.59 -19.85
C ALA A 45 8.76 4.40 -20.79
N SER A 46 7.45 4.15 -20.78
CA SER A 46 6.50 4.88 -21.63
C SER A 46 6.28 6.32 -21.17
N GLY A 47 6.41 6.59 -19.85
CA GLY A 47 6.32 7.92 -19.27
C GLY A 47 4.90 8.50 -19.21
N ASP A 48 3.89 7.73 -19.60
CA ASP A 48 2.46 8.08 -19.57
C ASP A 48 1.70 7.44 -18.40
N PHE A 49 2.44 6.90 -17.41
CA PHE A 49 1.89 6.34 -16.18
C PHE A 49 2.31 7.11 -14.93
N LEU A 50 1.40 7.16 -13.96
CA LEU A 50 1.61 7.64 -12.60
C LEU A 50 1.37 6.51 -11.61
N TRP A 51 2.01 6.55 -10.44
CA TRP A 51 1.58 5.76 -9.30
C TRP A 51 0.24 6.28 -8.77
N ASN A 52 -0.65 5.36 -8.41
CA ASN A 52 -1.81 5.65 -7.59
C ASN A 52 -1.36 5.93 -6.16
N ALA A 53 -1.74 7.10 -5.64
CA ALA A 53 -1.38 7.53 -4.29
C ALA A 53 -2.38 7.03 -3.22
N GLY A 54 -3.49 6.40 -3.63
CA GLY A 54 -4.61 6.07 -2.73
C GLY A 54 -5.40 7.30 -2.27
N ILE A 55 -5.25 8.44 -2.94
CA ILE A 55 -5.92 9.70 -2.61
C ILE A 55 -6.97 9.99 -3.67
N PHE A 56 -8.22 10.13 -3.23
CA PHE A 56 -9.36 10.38 -4.10
C PHE A 56 -10.13 11.63 -3.66
N VAL A 57 -10.71 12.32 -4.66
CA VAL A 57 -11.60 13.45 -4.45
C VAL A 57 -12.80 13.28 -5.37
N TRP A 58 -14.00 13.27 -4.79
CA TRP A 58 -15.27 13.12 -5.50
C TRP A 58 -16.40 13.78 -4.70
N LYS A 59 -17.56 13.93 -5.32
CA LYS A 59 -18.79 14.24 -4.58
C LYS A 59 -19.32 12.98 -3.92
N ALA A 60 -19.86 13.10 -2.71
CA ALA A 60 -20.46 11.98 -1.99
C ALA A 60 -21.57 11.28 -2.81
N LYS A 61 -22.38 12.07 -3.54
CA LYS A 61 -23.39 11.52 -4.44
C LYS A 61 -22.78 10.66 -5.55
N ASP A 62 -21.75 11.15 -6.22
CA ASP A 62 -21.16 10.47 -7.38
C ASP A 62 -20.50 9.13 -6.97
N VAL A 63 -19.88 9.06 -5.78
CA VAL A 63 -19.32 7.79 -5.30
C VAL A 63 -20.42 6.80 -4.87
N VAL A 64 -21.52 7.27 -4.28
CA VAL A 64 -22.66 6.41 -3.92
C VAL A 64 -23.33 5.85 -5.19
N ASP A 65 -23.57 6.69 -6.19
CA ASP A 65 -24.10 6.28 -7.50
C ASP A 65 -23.14 5.25 -8.18
N ALA A 66 -21.83 5.40 -7.98
CA ALA A 66 -20.84 4.43 -8.46
C ALA A 66 -20.90 3.08 -7.71
N PHE A 67 -21.12 3.07 -6.40
CA PHE A 67 -21.37 1.84 -5.64
C PHE A 67 -22.64 1.14 -6.12
N GLU A 68 -23.73 1.88 -6.33
CA GLU A 68 -24.98 1.32 -6.89
C GLU A 68 -24.74 0.64 -8.25
N LYS A 69 -23.97 1.28 -9.13
CA LYS A 69 -23.67 0.76 -10.47
C LYS A 69 -22.69 -0.42 -10.47
N TYR A 70 -21.59 -0.34 -9.73
CA TYR A 70 -20.45 -1.26 -9.86
C TYR A 70 -20.34 -2.29 -8.74
N GLN A 71 -21.01 -2.06 -7.60
CA GLN A 71 -21.06 -2.94 -6.43
C GLN A 71 -22.51 -2.99 -5.84
N PRO A 72 -23.52 -3.39 -6.64
CA PRO A 72 -24.93 -3.29 -6.26
C PRO A 72 -25.26 -4.05 -4.96
N GLU A 73 -24.70 -5.24 -4.76
CA GLU A 73 -24.91 -6.03 -3.53
C GLU A 73 -24.41 -5.28 -2.27
N MET A 74 -23.25 -4.64 -2.36
CA MET A 74 -22.73 -3.82 -1.26
C MET A 74 -23.59 -2.57 -1.07
N PHE A 75 -24.01 -1.92 -2.15
CA PHE A 75 -24.91 -0.77 -2.07
C PHE A 75 -26.22 -1.11 -1.36
N GLU A 76 -26.87 -2.22 -1.71
CA GLU A 76 -28.14 -2.67 -1.12
C GLU A 76 -28.03 -2.92 0.39
N LEU A 77 -26.92 -3.50 0.86
CA LEU A 77 -26.66 -3.70 2.29
C LEU A 77 -26.71 -2.38 3.08
N PHE A 78 -26.07 -1.33 2.55
CA PHE A 78 -26.03 -0.02 3.21
C PHE A 78 -27.33 0.76 3.02
N ASP A 79 -27.94 0.73 1.83
CA ASP A 79 -29.20 1.44 1.59
C ASP A 79 -30.36 0.85 2.41
N GLY A 80 -30.35 -0.46 2.68
CA GLY A 80 -31.32 -1.13 3.55
C GLY A 80 -31.26 -0.70 5.02
N GLU A 81 -30.12 -0.20 5.50
CA GLU A 81 -29.92 0.27 6.88
C GLU A 81 -29.94 1.81 7.00
N LYS A 82 -30.28 2.52 5.93
CA LYS A 82 -30.18 3.99 5.84
C LYS A 82 -30.97 4.74 6.92
N ALA A 83 -32.10 4.19 7.36
CA ALA A 83 -32.91 4.76 8.44
C ALA A 83 -32.21 4.71 9.81
N ASN A 84 -31.20 3.86 9.97
CA ASN A 84 -30.44 3.69 11.21
C ASN A 84 -29.17 4.56 11.25
N PHE A 85 -28.71 5.09 10.12
CA PHE A 85 -27.53 5.96 10.07
C PHE A 85 -27.81 7.33 10.71
N ASN A 86 -26.82 7.88 11.41
CA ASN A 86 -26.87 9.07 12.26
C ASN A 86 -27.88 8.95 13.43
N THR A 87 -28.11 7.73 13.91
CA THR A 87 -28.94 7.44 15.08
C THR A 87 -28.19 6.55 16.08
N ASP A 88 -28.76 6.34 17.26
CA ASP A 88 -28.20 5.41 18.27
C ASP A 88 -28.09 3.96 17.76
N ALA A 89 -28.86 3.60 16.72
CA ALA A 89 -28.84 2.27 16.11
C ALA A 89 -27.74 2.06 15.05
N GLU A 90 -26.98 3.10 14.68
CA GLU A 90 -26.00 3.04 13.58
C GLU A 90 -24.96 1.94 13.81
N LYS A 91 -24.43 1.84 15.03
CA LYS A 91 -23.39 0.85 15.33
C LYS A 91 -23.90 -0.58 15.12
N GLU A 92 -25.10 -0.89 15.61
CA GLU A 92 -25.69 -2.22 15.46
C GLU A 92 -26.04 -2.55 14.00
N ALA A 93 -26.43 -1.53 13.22
CA ALA A 93 -26.64 -1.66 11.79
C ALA A 93 -25.34 -1.99 11.05
N ILE A 94 -24.26 -1.27 11.32
CA ILE A 94 -22.93 -1.52 10.73
C ILE A 94 -22.43 -2.91 11.12
N ASP A 95 -22.48 -3.29 12.40
CA ASP A 95 -22.02 -4.59 12.89
C ASP A 95 -22.78 -5.76 12.21
N ARG A 96 -24.03 -5.54 11.79
CA ARG A 96 -24.86 -6.52 11.07
C ARG A 96 -24.49 -6.63 9.58
N ILE A 97 -24.27 -5.51 8.88
CA ILE A 97 -24.06 -5.52 7.42
C ILE A 97 -22.59 -5.67 7.01
N TYR A 98 -21.65 -5.17 7.81
CA TYR A 98 -20.23 -5.16 7.44
C TYR A 98 -19.65 -6.57 7.23
N PRO A 99 -19.98 -7.60 8.05
CA PRO A 99 -19.52 -8.97 7.80
C PRO A 99 -20.03 -9.59 6.49
N LEU A 100 -21.11 -9.04 5.92
CA LEU A 100 -21.69 -9.50 4.65
C LEU A 100 -21.03 -8.82 3.44
N CYS A 101 -20.23 -7.78 3.66
CA CYS A 101 -19.58 -7.04 2.59
C CYS A 101 -18.43 -7.84 1.98
N THR A 102 -18.36 -7.81 0.64
CA THR A 102 -17.21 -8.34 -0.09
C THR A 102 -15.94 -7.57 0.29
N ASN A 103 -14.88 -8.28 0.69
CA ASN A 103 -13.58 -7.68 0.94
C ASN A 103 -12.88 -7.33 -0.38
N VAL A 104 -13.08 -6.10 -0.86
CA VAL A 104 -12.54 -5.59 -2.12
C VAL A 104 -12.07 -4.14 -1.94
N SER A 105 -10.95 -3.76 -2.58
CA SER A 105 -10.48 -2.37 -2.55
C SER A 105 -11.32 -1.47 -3.46
N ILE A 106 -11.35 -0.18 -3.16
CA ILE A 106 -12.05 0.81 -3.98
C ILE A 106 -11.51 0.88 -5.42
N ASP A 107 -10.20 0.61 -5.58
CA ASP A 107 -9.51 0.58 -6.87
C ASP A 107 -10.13 -0.47 -7.81
N PHE A 108 -10.25 -1.72 -7.34
CA PHE A 108 -10.89 -2.81 -8.08
C PHE A 108 -12.41 -2.69 -8.16
N ALA A 109 -13.03 -2.25 -7.06
CA ALA A 109 -14.48 -2.18 -6.96
C ALA A 109 -15.06 -1.16 -7.94
N ILE A 110 -14.43 0.01 -8.03
CA ILE A 110 -14.96 1.17 -8.75
C ILE A 110 -13.94 1.77 -9.74
N MET A 111 -12.71 2.10 -9.32
CA MET A 111 -11.81 2.93 -10.13
C MET A 111 -11.39 2.29 -11.45
N GLU A 112 -11.19 0.98 -11.51
CA GLU A 112 -10.88 0.26 -12.77
C GLU A 112 -12.06 0.23 -13.75
N LYS A 113 -13.29 0.45 -13.28
CA LYS A 113 -14.53 0.32 -14.08
C LYS A 113 -15.18 1.67 -14.40
N ALA A 114 -14.84 2.71 -13.65
CA ALA A 114 -15.42 4.04 -13.81
C ALA A 114 -14.85 4.75 -15.05
N GLU A 115 -15.74 5.36 -15.85
CA GLU A 115 -15.36 6.03 -17.11
C GLU A 115 -15.07 7.53 -16.94
N ASN A 116 -15.41 8.08 -15.77
CA ASN A 116 -15.32 9.48 -15.41
C ASN A 116 -14.17 9.76 -14.42
N VAL A 117 -13.07 9.02 -14.55
CA VAL A 117 -11.90 9.17 -13.68
C VAL A 117 -10.90 10.16 -14.29
N TYR A 118 -10.39 11.05 -13.44
CA TYR A 118 -9.38 12.05 -13.79
C TYR A 118 -8.24 12.02 -12.77
N VAL A 119 -7.05 12.43 -13.19
CA VAL A 119 -5.86 12.46 -12.35
C VAL A 119 -5.17 13.82 -12.41
N ILE A 120 -4.72 14.27 -11.25
CA ILE A 120 -3.80 15.39 -11.11
C ILE A 120 -2.38 14.80 -10.89
N PRO A 121 -1.44 14.99 -11.82
CA PRO A 121 -0.05 14.58 -11.63
C PRO A 121 0.59 15.41 -10.53
N SER A 122 1.41 14.77 -9.71
CA SER A 122 2.05 15.40 -8.55
C SER A 122 3.48 14.91 -8.38
N SER A 123 4.33 15.80 -7.87
CA SER A 123 5.79 15.58 -7.76
C SER A 123 6.35 15.94 -6.38
N PHE A 124 5.53 15.83 -5.33
CA PHE A 124 6.01 15.96 -3.95
C PHE A 124 6.57 14.64 -3.45
N GLY A 125 7.41 14.69 -2.40
CA GLY A 125 7.91 13.49 -1.74
C GLY A 125 6.74 12.68 -1.18
N TRP A 126 6.44 11.56 -1.83
CA TRP A 126 5.35 10.67 -1.45
C TRP A 126 5.89 9.26 -1.26
N SER A 127 5.45 8.64 -0.18
CA SER A 127 5.69 7.24 0.15
C SER A 127 4.45 6.74 0.87
N ASP A 128 4.00 5.52 0.55
CA ASP A 128 2.91 4.85 1.27
C ASP A 128 3.32 4.51 2.73
N LEU A 129 4.63 4.56 3.07
CA LEU A 129 5.21 4.18 4.37
C LEU A 129 4.79 2.79 4.90
N GLY A 130 3.99 2.03 4.16
CA GLY A 130 3.46 0.72 4.54
C GLY A 130 4.40 -0.45 4.25
N THR A 131 5.60 -0.19 3.75
CA THR A 131 6.59 -1.21 3.38
C THR A 131 7.92 -0.99 4.10
N TRP A 132 8.65 -2.08 4.40
CA TRP A 132 9.98 -1.98 4.99
C TRP A 132 10.98 -1.32 4.05
N ASN A 133 10.77 -1.46 2.73
CA ASN A 133 11.53 -0.72 1.73
C ASN A 133 11.29 0.79 1.84
N SER A 134 10.05 1.23 2.07
CA SER A 134 9.76 2.65 2.32
C SER A 134 10.46 3.15 3.59
N ALA A 135 10.45 2.36 4.67
CA ALA A 135 11.17 2.72 5.89
C ALA A 135 12.68 2.85 5.63
N TYR A 136 13.28 1.88 4.94
CA TYR A 136 14.68 1.91 4.53
C TYR A 136 15.01 3.15 3.70
N ASP A 137 14.17 3.51 2.72
CA ASP A 137 14.39 4.66 1.84
C ASP A 137 14.38 5.99 2.60
N ASN A 138 13.50 6.11 3.61
CA ASN A 138 13.32 7.35 4.38
C ASN A 138 14.25 7.49 5.60
N LEU A 139 14.89 6.41 6.04
CA LEU A 139 15.86 6.46 7.14
C LEU A 139 17.23 6.92 6.67
N GLU A 140 17.94 7.60 7.57
CA GLU A 140 19.37 7.87 7.42
C GLU A 140 20.12 6.54 7.36
N LYS A 141 21.16 6.53 6.52
CA LYS A 141 21.96 5.34 6.24
C LYS A 141 23.38 5.57 6.73
N ASP A 142 23.98 4.52 7.28
CA ASP A 142 25.40 4.53 7.60
C ASP A 142 26.28 4.50 6.33
N ALA A 143 27.60 4.49 6.52
CA ALA A 143 28.55 4.48 5.41
C ALA A 143 28.46 3.23 4.50
N MET A 144 27.86 2.14 4.99
CA MET A 144 27.66 0.89 4.26
C MET A 144 26.21 0.74 3.75
N GLY A 145 25.41 1.80 3.84
CA GLY A 145 24.03 1.82 3.37
C GLY A 145 23.01 1.19 4.32
N ASN A 146 23.37 0.83 5.56
CA ASN A 146 22.41 0.26 6.50
C ASN A 146 21.50 1.34 7.07
N ALA A 147 20.19 1.10 7.06
CA ALA A 147 19.20 1.91 7.75
C ALA A 147 18.95 1.33 9.15
N LEU A 148 19.33 2.06 10.20
CA LEU A 148 19.30 1.60 11.58
C LEU A 148 18.25 2.40 12.37
N ALA A 149 17.14 1.77 12.72
CA ALA A 149 16.08 2.33 13.56
C ALA A 149 16.30 2.07 15.07
N THR A 150 17.54 1.77 15.45
CA THR A 150 17.98 1.56 16.83
C THR A 150 19.47 1.89 16.95
N ASP A 151 19.88 2.46 18.08
CA ASP A 151 21.28 2.81 18.35
C ASP A 151 22.09 1.65 18.94
N ASN A 152 21.41 0.62 19.46
CA ASN A 152 22.05 -0.51 20.16
C ASN A 152 22.40 -1.64 19.18
N VAL A 153 23.20 -1.33 18.17
CA VAL A 153 23.56 -2.26 17.10
C VAL A 153 25.04 -2.16 16.74
N ILE A 154 25.68 -3.32 16.57
CA ILE A 154 27.05 -3.46 16.09
C ILE A 154 26.99 -4.09 14.70
N VAL A 155 27.56 -3.39 13.72
CA VAL A 155 27.63 -3.84 12.34
C VAL A 155 29.08 -4.18 11.98
N ILE A 156 29.32 -5.40 11.51
CA ILE A 156 30.63 -5.90 11.10
C ILE A 156 30.48 -6.52 9.72
N ASP A 157 31.00 -5.91 8.66
CA ASP A 157 30.90 -6.49 7.31
C ASP A 157 29.44 -6.80 6.91
N ALA A 158 28.52 -5.86 7.15
CA ALA A 158 27.14 -5.93 6.68
C ALA A 158 26.76 -4.62 5.99
N LYS A 159 25.93 -4.72 4.94
CA LYS A 159 25.60 -3.59 4.06
C LYS A 159 24.17 -3.65 3.57
N GLU A 160 23.63 -2.47 3.27
CA GLU A 160 22.29 -2.27 2.71
C GLU A 160 21.14 -2.97 3.49
N CYS A 161 21.32 -3.17 4.80
CA CYS A 161 20.33 -3.80 5.67
C CYS A 161 19.38 -2.76 6.30
N MET A 162 18.13 -3.17 6.54
CA MET A 162 17.16 -2.44 7.36
C MET A 162 17.07 -3.11 8.73
N VAL A 163 17.34 -2.37 9.81
CA VAL A 163 17.36 -2.91 11.18
C VAL A 163 16.41 -2.14 12.07
N SER A 164 15.49 -2.83 12.73
CA SER A 164 14.63 -2.26 13.77
C SER A 164 14.56 -3.22 14.95
N ALA A 165 14.82 -2.71 16.16
CA ALA A 165 14.77 -3.52 17.38
C ALA A 165 14.56 -2.64 18.62
N PRO A 166 14.08 -3.22 19.74
CA PRO A 166 14.03 -2.52 21.02
C PRO A 166 15.40 -1.99 21.45
N ALA A 167 15.44 -0.78 22.01
CA ALA A 167 16.69 -0.12 22.38
C ALA A 167 17.49 -0.85 23.48
N ASP A 168 16.83 -1.65 24.31
CA ASP A 168 17.42 -2.41 25.41
C ASP A 168 18.10 -3.72 24.96
N LYS A 169 18.01 -4.07 23.68
CA LYS A 169 18.64 -5.27 23.11
C LYS A 169 19.78 -4.88 22.18
N LEU A 170 20.96 -5.46 22.44
CA LEU A 170 22.11 -5.34 21.53
C LEU A 170 21.96 -6.30 20.35
N LEU A 171 22.03 -5.77 19.13
CA LEU A 171 22.10 -6.56 17.91
C LEU A 171 23.54 -6.57 17.37
N LEU A 172 24.01 -7.73 16.91
CA LEU A 172 25.28 -7.85 16.18
C LEU A 172 25.01 -8.45 14.81
N LEU A 173 25.32 -7.69 13.76
CA LEU A 173 25.15 -8.11 12.37
C LEU A 173 26.52 -8.36 11.77
N GLN A 174 26.70 -9.56 11.19
CA GLN A 174 27.91 -9.90 10.46
C GLN A 174 27.61 -10.63 9.16
N GLY A 175 28.21 -10.17 8.06
CA GLY A 175 28.14 -10.84 6.76
C GLY A 175 26.76 -10.74 6.08
N LEU A 176 25.88 -9.86 6.54
CA LEU A 176 24.54 -9.69 5.98
C LEU A 176 24.53 -8.62 4.89
N GLU A 177 23.89 -8.93 3.77
CA GLU A 177 23.69 -8.01 2.65
C GLU A 177 22.23 -8.07 2.22
N ASP A 178 21.59 -6.91 2.10
CA ASP A 178 20.19 -6.79 1.66
C ASP A 178 19.18 -7.55 2.51
N PHE A 179 19.29 -7.47 3.84
CA PHE A 179 18.32 -8.04 4.78
C PHE A 179 17.47 -6.99 5.47
N ILE A 180 16.23 -7.37 5.79
CA ILE A 180 15.36 -6.71 6.75
C ILE A 180 15.42 -7.53 8.04
N ILE A 181 15.87 -6.90 9.13
CA ILE A 181 15.96 -7.46 10.47
C ILE A 181 15.03 -6.65 11.38
N VAL A 182 13.95 -7.26 11.82
CA VAL A 182 12.94 -6.61 12.67
C VAL A 182 12.72 -7.45 13.89
N ASP A 183 13.13 -6.94 15.04
CA ASP A 183 12.89 -7.54 16.34
C ASP A 183 11.76 -6.78 17.02
N THR A 184 10.75 -7.52 17.44
CA THR A 184 9.65 -7.03 18.27
C THR A 184 9.67 -7.80 19.58
N LYS A 185 8.75 -7.48 20.49
CA LYS A 185 8.67 -8.16 21.79
C LYS A 185 8.58 -9.69 21.69
N ASP A 186 7.81 -10.18 20.73
CA ASP A 186 7.44 -11.60 20.65
C ASP A 186 7.93 -12.29 19.37
N VAL A 187 8.45 -11.53 18.39
CA VAL A 187 8.85 -12.04 17.07
C VAL A 187 10.12 -11.36 16.58
N LEU A 188 11.08 -12.16 16.11
CA LEU A 188 12.22 -11.73 15.31
C LEU A 188 12.01 -12.18 13.85
N MET A 189 11.93 -11.22 12.94
CA MET A 189 11.86 -11.44 11.51
C MET A 189 13.19 -11.10 10.85
N ILE A 190 13.73 -12.04 10.07
CA ILE A 190 14.92 -11.85 9.24
C ILE A 190 14.57 -12.35 7.84
N CYS A 191 14.49 -11.44 6.88
CA CYS A 191 14.18 -11.80 5.49
C CYS A 191 14.98 -10.95 4.51
N LYS A 192 15.11 -11.42 3.27
CA LYS A 192 15.74 -10.62 2.24
C LYS A 192 14.88 -9.42 1.90
N LYS A 193 15.50 -8.25 1.75
CA LYS A 193 14.87 -6.98 1.35
C LYS A 193 14.12 -7.10 0.02
N GLU A 194 14.66 -7.87 -0.92
CA GLU A 194 14.00 -8.14 -2.22
C GLU A 194 12.65 -8.90 -2.10
N LYS A 195 12.42 -9.61 -0.98
CA LYS A 195 11.21 -10.41 -0.71
C LYS A 195 10.22 -9.73 0.23
N GLU A 196 10.38 -8.43 0.46
CA GLU A 196 9.56 -7.64 1.38
C GLU A 196 8.04 -7.76 1.11
N GLN A 197 7.62 -7.82 -0.16
CA GLN A 197 6.21 -7.99 -0.53
C GLN A 197 5.60 -9.32 -0.06
N ALA A 198 6.42 -10.36 0.14
CA ALA A 198 5.97 -11.67 0.59
C ALA A 198 5.79 -11.76 2.12
N ILE A 199 6.09 -10.69 2.87
CA ILE A 199 5.92 -10.68 4.35
C ILE A 199 4.49 -11.01 4.76
N LYS A 200 3.48 -10.58 4.00
CA LYS A 200 2.07 -10.94 4.27
C LYS A 200 1.83 -12.45 4.22
N GLU A 201 2.49 -13.15 3.30
CA GLU A 201 2.43 -14.61 3.19
C GLU A 201 3.14 -15.27 4.38
N TYR A 202 4.26 -14.71 4.84
CA TYR A 202 5.00 -15.22 6.00
C TYR A 202 4.20 -15.07 7.29
N VAL A 203 3.49 -13.95 7.46
CA VAL A 203 2.55 -13.73 8.56
C VAL A 203 1.41 -14.77 8.51
N ALA A 204 0.81 -14.99 7.34
CA ALA A 204 -0.24 -15.99 7.18
C ALA A 204 0.25 -17.42 7.53
N GLU A 205 1.47 -17.77 7.11
CA GLU A 205 2.07 -19.07 7.43
C GLU A 205 2.40 -19.20 8.92
N ALA A 206 2.93 -18.15 9.56
CA ALA A 206 3.14 -18.11 11.00
C ALA A 206 1.82 -18.31 11.77
N LYS A 207 0.72 -17.68 11.31
CA LYS A 207 -0.61 -17.81 11.92
C LYS A 207 -1.09 -19.25 11.86
N LYS A 208 -0.92 -19.87 10.69
CA LYS A 208 -1.30 -21.27 10.45
C LYS A 208 -0.51 -22.24 11.32
N GLN A 209 0.79 -22.02 11.51
CA GLN A 209 1.64 -22.93 12.26
C GLN A 209 1.61 -22.70 13.78
N LYS A 210 1.41 -21.46 14.23
CA LYS A 210 1.63 -21.05 15.63
C LYS A 210 0.43 -20.34 16.26
N GLY A 211 -0.67 -20.15 15.53
CA GLY A 211 -1.86 -19.44 15.99
C GLY A 211 -1.67 -17.92 15.97
N GLU A 212 -2.60 -17.20 16.61
CA GLU A 212 -2.67 -15.72 16.54
C GLU A 212 -1.69 -14.99 17.46
N LYS A 213 -0.94 -15.70 18.30
CA LYS A 213 -0.06 -15.08 19.30
C LYS A 213 1.09 -14.27 18.68
N TYR A 214 1.56 -14.63 17.48
CA TYR A 214 2.79 -14.10 16.87
C TYR A 214 2.52 -13.32 15.56
N ILE A 215 1.33 -12.72 15.46
CA ILE A 215 0.82 -12.00 14.28
C ILE A 215 0.64 -10.53 14.58
#